data_AF-A0A151E2M8-F1
#
_entry.id   AF-A0A151E2M8-F1
#
_cell.length_a   1.000
_cell.length_b   1.000
_cell.length_c   1.000
_cell.angle_alpha   90.00
_cell.angle_beta   90.00
_cell.angle_gamma   90.00
#
_symmetry.space_group_name_H-M   'P 1'
#
loop_
_entity.id
_entity.type
_entity.pdbx_description
1 polymer ?
#
loop_
_entity_poly.entity_id
_entity_poly.type
_entity_poly.pdbx_seq_one_letter_code
_entity_poly.pdbx_strand_id
1 'polypeptide(L)'
;MTAEKILERIQKDSEQEIKKILKEAEKQAGIIIEEAKKEAKQESEKILSDGKQQAENNAKIITSKASQDAKREIMKAREKIIDECFIKAHHELSTLRGTPYKNLVKTLIEDGCDKLKGQCNIIISREVDREIATSMGLEVIGTVETNGGVIIKSNDGRITLDHTFDGILKRKKDEIRRKVGTLLFSD
;
A
#
# COMPACT_ATOMS: atom_id res chain seq x y z
N MET A 1 -58.48 42.93 75.45
CA MET A 1 -58.17 41.59 74.91
C MET A 1 -57.36 40.84 75.95
N THR A 2 -57.65 39.58 76.23
CA THR A 2 -56.92 38.77 77.23
C THR A 2 -55.63 38.20 76.63
N ALA A 3 -54.59 38.01 77.46
CA ALA A 3 -53.29 37.46 77.04
C ALA A 3 -53.42 36.09 76.35
N GLU A 4 -54.40 35.28 76.76
CA GLU A 4 -54.72 33.98 76.15
C GLU A 4 -55.09 34.09 74.66
N LYS A 5 -55.90 35.08 74.27
CA LYS A 5 -56.27 35.31 72.86
C LYS A 5 -55.10 35.75 72.00
N ILE A 6 -54.06 36.36 72.60
CA ILE A 6 -52.85 36.77 71.89
C ILE A 6 -51.96 35.54 71.66
N LEU A 7 -51.79 34.69 72.66
CA LEU A 7 -51.07 33.42 72.56
C LEU A 7 -51.66 32.49 71.49
N GLU A 8 -52.99 32.32 71.49
CA GLU A 8 -53.69 31.47 70.54
C GLU A 8 -53.53 31.96 69.09
N ARG A 9 -53.48 33.28 68.90
CA ARG A 9 -53.25 33.91 67.59
C ARG A 9 -51.81 33.71 67.13
N ILE A 10 -50.83 33.94 68.01
CA ILE A 10 -49.41 33.71 67.73
C ILE A 10 -49.16 32.24 67.35
N GLN A 11 -49.79 31.31 68.05
CA GLN A 11 -49.64 29.88 67.79
C GLN A 11 -50.22 29.49 66.42
N LYS A 12 -51.42 29.98 66.09
CA LYS A 12 -52.06 29.76 64.79
C LYS A 12 -51.27 30.39 63.64
N ASP A 13 -50.76 31.60 63.81
CA ASP A 13 -49.95 32.29 62.81
C ASP A 13 -48.62 31.54 62.60
N SER A 14 -47.98 31.08 63.68
CA SER A 14 -46.75 30.26 63.61
C SER A 14 -46.96 28.94 62.87
N GLU A 15 -48.06 28.23 63.14
CA GLU A 15 -48.40 26.99 62.43
C GLU A 15 -48.65 27.22 60.94
N GLN A 16 -49.27 28.34 60.56
CA GLN A 16 -49.46 28.72 59.17
C GLN A 16 -48.12 29.03 58.49
N GLU A 17 -47.23 29.77 59.16
CA GLU A 17 -45.88 30.08 58.66
C GLU A 17 -45.07 28.79 58.44
N ILE A 18 -45.08 27.86 59.42
CA ILE A 18 -44.40 26.56 59.32
C ILE A 18 -44.93 25.76 58.12
N LYS A 19 -46.26 25.66 57.97
CA LYS A 19 -46.87 24.95 56.84
C LYS A 19 -46.48 25.57 55.50
N LYS A 20 -46.39 26.90 55.44
CA LYS A 20 -46.00 27.61 54.23
C LYS A 20 -44.53 27.32 53.88
N ILE A 21 -43.62 27.39 54.85
CA ILE A 21 -42.19 27.09 54.68
C ILE A 21 -42.00 25.65 54.21
N LEU A 22 -42.65 24.67 54.85
CA LEU A 22 -42.54 23.26 54.47
C LEU A 22 -43.04 23.02 53.04
N LYS A 23 -44.19 23.59 52.68
CA LYS A 23 -44.75 23.46 51.34
C LYS A 23 -43.84 24.09 50.28
N GLU A 24 -43.20 25.20 50.60
CA GLU A 24 -42.28 25.89 49.69
C GLU A 24 -40.97 25.10 49.55
N ALA A 25 -40.44 24.54 50.63
CA ALA A 25 -39.28 23.65 50.62
C ALA A 25 -39.54 22.36 49.83
N GLU A 26 -40.70 21.72 50.01
CA GLU A 26 -41.11 20.53 49.24
C GLU A 26 -41.21 20.85 47.74
N LYS A 27 -41.78 22.01 47.40
CA LYS A 27 -41.86 22.46 46.01
C LYS A 27 -40.47 22.69 45.41
N GLN A 28 -39.58 23.35 46.13
CA GLN A 28 -38.20 23.58 45.69
C GLN A 28 -37.43 22.26 45.53
N ALA A 29 -37.55 21.34 46.48
CA ALA A 29 -36.94 20.02 46.39
C ALA A 29 -37.44 19.25 45.15
N GLY A 30 -38.75 19.31 44.88
CA GLY A 30 -39.34 18.70 43.68
C GLY A 30 -38.76 19.27 42.38
N ILE A 31 -38.59 20.60 42.30
CA ILE A 31 -37.99 21.27 41.13
C ILE A 31 -36.54 20.81 40.94
N ILE A 32 -35.73 20.82 42.01
CA ILE A 32 -34.32 20.40 41.95
C ILE A 32 -34.20 18.94 41.47
N ILE A 33 -35.05 18.05 41.98
CA ILE A 33 -35.05 16.64 41.58
C ILE A 33 -35.43 16.48 40.10
N GLU A 34 -36.44 17.20 39.62
CA GLU A 34 -36.86 17.12 38.22
C GLU A 34 -35.80 17.71 37.26
N GLU A 35 -35.16 18.83 37.63
CA GLU A 35 -34.05 19.40 36.88
C GLU A 35 -32.87 18.42 36.83
N ALA A 36 -32.45 17.87 37.97
CA ALA A 36 -31.37 16.89 38.03
C ALA A 36 -31.67 15.62 37.22
N LYS A 37 -32.91 15.12 37.24
CA LYS A 37 -33.33 13.98 36.41
C LYS A 37 -33.27 14.31 34.92
N LYS A 38 -33.70 15.52 34.53
CA LYS A 38 -33.67 15.96 33.14
C LYS A 38 -32.24 16.08 32.64
N GLU A 39 -31.36 16.70 33.42
CA GLU A 39 -29.93 16.80 33.11
C GLU A 39 -29.28 15.41 33.01
N ALA A 40 -29.53 14.54 33.98
CA ALA A 40 -28.99 13.17 33.98
C ALA A 40 -29.46 12.37 32.75
N LYS A 41 -30.73 12.53 32.34
CA LYS A 41 -31.26 11.89 31.14
C LYS A 41 -30.59 12.42 29.87
N GLN A 42 -30.45 13.74 29.75
CA GLN A 42 -29.80 14.36 28.59
C GLN A 42 -28.33 13.93 28.47
N GLU A 43 -27.60 13.91 29.58
CA GLU A 43 -26.21 13.46 29.58
C GLU A 43 -26.10 11.96 29.26
N SER A 44 -27.00 11.13 29.78
CA SER A 44 -27.04 9.71 29.46
C SER A 44 -27.32 9.45 27.97
N GLU A 45 -28.27 10.17 27.37
CA GLU A 45 -28.58 10.08 25.94
C GLU A 45 -27.39 10.52 25.08
N LYS A 46 -26.70 11.59 25.49
CA LYS A 46 -25.49 12.09 24.82
C LYS A 46 -24.36 11.06 24.87
N ILE A 47 -24.03 10.54 26.05
CA ILE A 47 -23.00 9.50 26.22
C ILE A 47 -23.33 8.27 25.35
N LEU A 48 -24.59 7.85 25.30
CA LEU A 48 -25.01 6.72 24.49
C LEU A 48 -24.85 7.00 22.99
N SER A 49 -25.23 8.20 22.54
CA SER A 49 -25.08 8.64 21.15
C SER A 49 -23.61 8.69 20.73
N ASP A 50 -22.76 9.32 21.55
CA ASP A 50 -21.32 9.43 21.31
C ASP A 50 -20.65 8.06 21.29
N GLY A 51 -21.02 7.18 22.23
CA GLY A 51 -20.54 5.80 22.29
C GLY A 51 -20.91 4.99 21.04
N LYS A 52 -22.15 5.13 20.55
CA LYS A 52 -22.59 4.49 19.29
C LYS A 52 -21.79 5.00 18.10
N GLN A 53 -21.65 6.32 17.97
CA GLN A 53 -20.90 6.93 16.88
C GLN A 53 -19.42 6.50 16.89
N GLN A 54 -18.82 6.43 18.08
CA GLN A 54 -17.44 5.96 18.24
C GLN A 54 -17.29 4.48 17.89
N ALA A 55 -18.23 3.63 18.31
CA ALA A 55 -18.24 2.21 17.97
C ALA A 55 -18.36 1.98 16.45
N GLU A 56 -19.25 2.71 15.78
CA GLU A 56 -19.39 2.66 14.32
C GLU A 56 -18.12 3.12 13.60
N ASN A 57 -17.51 4.22 14.05
CA ASN A 57 -16.27 4.72 13.47
C ASN A 57 -15.12 3.72 13.65
N ASN A 58 -15.00 3.10 14.83
CA ASN A 58 -14.01 2.06 15.09
C ASN A 58 -14.23 0.84 14.20
N ALA A 59 -15.47 0.38 14.03
CA ALA A 59 -15.80 -0.72 13.13
C ALA A 59 -15.41 -0.40 11.67
N LYS A 60 -15.68 0.82 11.20
CA LYS A 60 -15.25 1.28 9.86
C LYS A 60 -13.74 1.30 9.69
N ILE A 61 -13.00 1.76 10.71
CA ILE A 61 -11.53 1.78 10.69
C ILE A 61 -10.98 0.35 10.64
N ILE A 62 -11.49 -0.55 11.48
CA ILE A 62 -11.04 -1.95 11.54
C ILE A 62 -11.28 -2.65 10.20
N THR A 63 -12.48 -2.52 9.64
CA THR A 63 -12.83 -3.16 8.35
C THR A 63 -12.02 -2.58 7.19
N SER A 64 -11.81 -1.26 7.17
CA SER A 64 -10.97 -0.60 6.17
C SER A 64 -9.52 -1.08 6.26
N LYS A 65 -8.98 -1.19 7.47
CA LYS A 65 -7.62 -1.70 7.71
C LYS A 65 -7.50 -3.15 7.26
N ALA A 66 -8.45 -4.01 7.63
CA ALA A 66 -8.47 -5.41 7.21
C ALA A 66 -8.52 -5.56 5.67
N SER A 67 -9.31 -4.72 4.99
CA SER A 67 -9.37 -4.70 3.52
C SER A 67 -8.04 -4.25 2.89
N GLN A 68 -7.40 -3.22 3.45
CA GLN A 68 -6.10 -2.76 2.98
C GLN A 68 -5.01 -3.80 3.19
N ASP A 69 -4.98 -4.45 4.35
CA ASP A 69 -4.02 -5.51 4.67
C ASP A 69 -4.20 -6.70 3.72
N ALA A 70 -5.44 -7.14 3.47
CA ALA A 70 -5.73 -8.20 2.51
C ALA A 70 -5.25 -7.85 1.09
N LYS A 71 -5.55 -6.63 0.61
CA LYS A 71 -5.06 -6.15 -0.70
C LYS A 71 -3.54 -6.14 -0.75
N ARG A 72 -2.88 -5.69 0.33
CA ARG A 72 -1.42 -5.66 0.41
C ARG A 72 -0.81 -7.05 0.32
N GLU A 73 -1.36 -8.03 1.03
CA GLU A 73 -0.86 -9.40 0.99
C GLU A 73 -1.09 -10.05 -0.40
N ILE A 74 -2.22 -9.77 -1.05
CA ILE A 74 -2.44 -10.18 -2.45
C ILE A 74 -1.38 -9.57 -3.37
N MET A 75 -1.10 -8.27 -3.25
CA MET A 75 -0.08 -7.61 -4.09
C MET A 75 1.31 -8.20 -3.86
N LYS A 76 1.68 -8.50 -2.61
CA LYS A 76 2.95 -9.18 -2.30
C LYS A 76 3.02 -10.57 -2.91
N ALA A 77 1.94 -11.35 -2.86
CA ALA A 77 1.90 -12.68 -3.45
C ALA A 77 2.05 -12.60 -4.98
N ARG A 78 1.35 -11.66 -5.62
CA ARG A 78 1.49 -11.40 -7.07
C ARG A 78 2.92 -11.01 -7.44
N GLU A 79 3.57 -10.16 -6.64
CA GLU A 79 4.96 -9.77 -6.86
C GLU A 79 5.91 -10.97 -6.83
N LYS A 80 5.76 -11.86 -5.84
CA LYS A 80 6.58 -13.07 -5.73
C LYS A 80 6.46 -13.94 -6.98
N ILE A 81 5.25 -14.14 -7.48
CA ILE A 81 5.01 -14.92 -8.71
C ILE A 81 5.71 -14.26 -9.90
N ILE A 82 5.63 -12.94 -10.01
CA ILE A 82 6.30 -12.20 -11.09
C ILE A 82 7.82 -12.36 -10.99
N ASP A 83 8.41 -12.19 -9.81
CA ASP A 83 9.85 -12.38 -9.61
C ASP A 83 10.28 -13.83 -9.90
N GLU A 84 9.48 -14.84 -9.54
CA GLU A 84 9.72 -16.23 -9.93
C GLU A 84 9.71 -16.43 -11.45
N CYS A 85 8.80 -15.78 -12.17
CA CYS A 85 8.80 -15.78 -13.64
C CYS A 85 10.09 -15.18 -14.21
N PHE A 86 10.60 -14.09 -13.63
CA PHE A 86 11.88 -13.49 -14.04
C PHE A 86 13.05 -14.43 -13.81
N ILE A 87 13.11 -15.08 -12.64
CA ILE A 87 14.15 -16.05 -12.31
C ILE A 87 14.13 -17.22 -13.31
N LYS A 88 12.94 -17.76 -13.61
CA LYS A 88 12.77 -18.84 -14.59
C LYS A 88 13.18 -18.40 -15.99
N ALA A 89 12.75 -17.23 -16.45
CA ALA A 89 13.13 -16.70 -17.76
C ALA A 89 14.65 -16.50 -17.87
N HIS A 90 15.28 -15.95 -16.84
CA HIS A 90 16.73 -15.81 -16.80
C HIS A 90 17.44 -17.17 -16.86
N HIS A 91 16.95 -18.16 -16.11
CA HIS A 91 17.49 -19.52 -16.12
C HIS A 91 17.35 -20.20 -17.49
N GLU A 92 16.19 -20.09 -18.13
CA GLU A 92 15.96 -20.61 -19.48
C GLU A 92 16.90 -19.98 -20.50
N LEU A 93 17.04 -18.65 -20.50
CA LEU A 93 18.01 -17.96 -21.36
C LEU A 93 19.46 -18.43 -21.10
N SER A 94 19.83 -18.55 -19.81
CA SER A 94 21.16 -18.99 -19.39
C SER A 94 21.48 -20.43 -19.78
N THR A 95 20.47 -21.28 -19.96
CA THR A 95 20.62 -22.69 -20.32
C THR A 95 20.54 -22.94 -21.83
N LEU A 96 20.16 -21.94 -22.65
CA LEU A 96 20.19 -22.04 -24.10
C LEU A 96 21.58 -22.42 -24.63
N ARG A 97 21.63 -23.40 -25.54
CA ARG A 97 22.83 -23.89 -26.22
C ARG A 97 22.55 -24.13 -27.70
N GLY A 98 23.59 -24.39 -28.49
CA GLY A 98 23.47 -24.77 -29.89
C GLY A 98 22.86 -23.69 -30.78
N THR A 99 22.12 -24.11 -31.81
CA THR A 99 21.52 -23.22 -32.82
C THR A 99 20.58 -22.15 -32.24
N PRO A 100 19.67 -22.45 -31.30
CA PRO A 100 18.80 -21.42 -30.71
C PRO A 100 19.58 -20.29 -30.05
N TYR A 101 20.66 -20.62 -29.32
CA TYR A 101 21.53 -19.62 -28.71
C TYR A 101 22.28 -18.79 -29.75
N LYS A 102 22.88 -19.44 -30.76
CA LYS A 102 23.62 -18.76 -31.84
C LYS A 102 22.73 -17.76 -32.58
N ASN A 103 21.50 -18.17 -32.91
CA ASN A 103 20.52 -17.30 -33.58
C ASN A 103 20.12 -16.10 -32.70
N LEU A 104 19.85 -16.32 -31.41
CA LEU A 104 19.49 -15.25 -30.49
C LEU A 104 20.61 -14.21 -30.38
N VAL A 105 21.85 -14.64 -30.12
CA VAL A 105 23.00 -13.73 -29.99
C VAL A 105 23.25 -12.97 -31.29
N LYS A 106 23.13 -13.64 -32.45
CA LYS A 106 23.21 -12.98 -33.75
C LYS A 106 22.20 -11.84 -33.88
N THR A 107 20.92 -12.08 -33.58
CA THR A 107 19.88 -11.05 -33.61
C THR A 107 20.16 -9.91 -32.63
N LEU A 108 20.70 -10.20 -31.44
CA LEU A 108 21.08 -9.17 -30.47
C LEU A 108 22.24 -8.29 -30.96
N ILE A 109 23.20 -8.87 -31.68
CA ILE A 109 24.30 -8.14 -32.31
C ILE A 109 23.77 -7.26 -33.45
N GLU A 110 22.93 -7.80 -34.33
CA GLU A 110 22.31 -7.06 -35.43
C GLU A 110 21.55 -5.83 -34.93
N ASP A 111 20.63 -6.01 -33.97
CA ASP A 111 19.85 -4.91 -33.37
C ASP A 111 20.74 -3.82 -32.72
N GLY A 112 21.83 -4.22 -32.08
CA GLY A 112 22.75 -3.26 -31.46
C GLY A 112 23.61 -2.51 -32.48
N CYS A 113 24.11 -3.20 -33.49
CA CYS A 113 24.91 -2.57 -34.55
C CYS A 113 24.05 -1.66 -35.43
N ASP A 114 22.79 -1.99 -35.69
CA ASP A 114 21.83 -1.11 -36.38
C ASP A 114 21.64 0.21 -35.63
N LYS A 115 21.51 0.16 -34.29
CA LYS A 115 21.43 1.35 -33.43
C LYS A 115 22.69 2.21 -33.46
N LEU A 116 23.85 1.59 -33.72
CA LEU A 116 25.15 2.25 -33.81
C LEU A 116 25.58 2.55 -35.25
N LYS A 117 24.70 2.36 -36.25
CA LYS A 117 24.98 2.56 -37.69
C LYS A 117 26.19 1.75 -38.20
N GLY A 118 26.37 0.53 -37.68
CA GLY A 118 27.36 -0.44 -38.17
C GLY A 118 28.80 -0.24 -37.68
N GLN A 119 29.09 0.78 -36.86
CA GLN A 119 30.43 1.00 -36.27
C GLN A 119 30.47 0.47 -34.83
N CYS A 120 30.55 -0.86 -34.70
CA CYS A 120 30.43 -1.55 -33.42
C CYS A 120 31.56 -2.57 -33.19
N ASN A 121 32.02 -2.63 -31.94
CA ASN A 121 32.91 -3.64 -31.37
C ASN A 121 32.15 -4.47 -30.33
N ILE A 122 32.51 -5.74 -30.20
CA ILE A 122 31.80 -6.71 -29.36
C ILE A 122 32.64 -7.12 -28.16
N ILE A 123 32.01 -7.16 -26.99
CA ILE A 123 32.52 -7.80 -25.79
C ILE A 123 31.66 -9.05 -25.57
N ILE A 124 32.29 -10.21 -25.61
CA ILE A 124 31.61 -11.51 -25.63
C ILE A 124 31.39 -12.05 -24.21
N SER A 125 30.33 -12.85 -24.03
CA SER A 125 30.09 -13.55 -22.75
C SER A 125 30.54 -15.01 -22.78
N ARG A 126 30.48 -15.65 -23.95
CA ARG A 126 30.90 -17.03 -24.17
C ARG A 126 31.81 -17.11 -25.39
N GLU A 127 32.71 -18.10 -25.43
CA GLU A 127 33.63 -18.27 -26.57
C GLU A 127 32.90 -18.49 -27.90
N VAL A 128 31.73 -19.14 -27.88
CA VAL A 128 30.91 -19.33 -29.08
C VAL A 128 30.44 -18.00 -29.69
N ASP A 129 30.34 -16.92 -28.90
CA ASP A 129 29.94 -15.60 -29.39
C ASP A 129 31.05 -14.97 -30.26
N ARG A 130 32.31 -15.38 -30.05
CA ARG A 130 33.44 -14.95 -30.87
C ARG A 130 33.25 -15.39 -32.32
N GLU A 131 32.89 -16.66 -32.53
CA GLU A 131 32.59 -17.19 -33.86
C GLU A 131 31.46 -16.41 -34.54
N ILE A 132 30.41 -16.07 -33.78
CA ILE A 132 29.26 -15.32 -34.28
C ILE A 132 29.70 -13.92 -34.72
N ALA A 133 30.38 -13.17 -33.84
CA ALA A 133 30.86 -11.82 -34.14
C ALA A 133 31.82 -11.79 -35.34
N THR A 134 32.79 -12.71 -35.39
CA THR A 134 33.74 -12.79 -36.51
C THR A 134 33.05 -13.16 -37.83
N SER A 135 32.04 -14.05 -37.80
CA SER A 135 31.25 -14.38 -39.00
C SER A 135 30.46 -13.18 -39.55
N MET A 136 30.21 -12.17 -38.71
CA MET A 136 29.54 -10.92 -39.07
C MET A 136 30.53 -9.80 -39.41
N GLY A 137 31.84 -10.07 -39.40
CA GLY A 137 32.89 -9.08 -39.70
C GLY A 137 33.15 -8.07 -38.57
N LEU A 138 32.78 -8.41 -37.33
CA LEU A 138 32.91 -7.52 -36.17
C LEU A 138 34.14 -7.85 -35.32
N GLU A 139 34.76 -6.83 -34.75
CA GLU A 139 35.92 -6.98 -33.88
C GLU A 139 35.48 -7.32 -32.45
N VAL A 140 36.15 -8.32 -31.84
CA VAL A 140 35.96 -8.68 -30.43
C VAL A 140 37.05 -8.05 -29.59
N ILE A 141 36.67 -7.13 -28.69
CA ILE A 141 37.60 -6.30 -27.91
C ILE A 141 37.72 -6.70 -26.43
N GLY A 142 36.97 -7.72 -25.98
CA GLY A 142 37.02 -8.19 -24.60
C GLY A 142 36.01 -9.27 -24.26
N THR A 143 36.03 -9.69 -22.99
CA THR A 143 35.09 -10.66 -22.41
C THR A 143 34.36 -10.04 -21.21
N VAL A 144 33.15 -10.51 -20.94
CA VAL A 144 32.36 -10.17 -19.74
C VAL A 144 31.86 -11.44 -19.06
N GLU A 145 32.00 -11.49 -17.74
CA GLU A 145 31.51 -12.63 -16.95
C GLU A 145 30.00 -12.51 -16.73
N THR A 146 29.24 -13.19 -17.58
CA THR A 146 27.76 -13.29 -17.50
C THR A 146 27.30 -14.60 -18.13
N ASN A 147 26.04 -14.96 -17.88
CA ASN A 147 25.45 -16.20 -18.35
C ASN A 147 25.00 -16.15 -19.81
N GLY A 148 25.19 -15.05 -20.55
CA GLY A 148 24.89 -14.98 -21.98
C GLY A 148 24.60 -13.57 -22.49
N GLY A 149 24.47 -13.46 -23.81
CA GLY A 149 24.35 -12.18 -24.51
C GLY A 149 25.72 -11.52 -24.74
N VAL A 150 25.72 -10.26 -25.14
CA VAL A 150 26.95 -9.54 -25.50
C VAL A 150 26.84 -8.07 -25.10
N ILE A 151 27.98 -7.40 -24.93
CA ILE A 151 28.01 -5.94 -24.82
C ILE A 151 28.53 -5.39 -26.15
N ILE A 152 27.83 -4.39 -26.68
CA ILE A 152 28.12 -3.79 -27.98
C ILE A 152 28.57 -2.35 -27.73
N LYS A 153 29.77 -2.02 -28.20
CA LYS A 153 30.39 -0.72 -27.98
C LYS A 153 30.61 -0.02 -29.30
N SER A 154 30.41 1.29 -29.38
CA SER A 154 30.80 2.05 -30.57
C SER A 154 32.32 2.03 -30.77
N ASN A 155 32.79 2.19 -32.01
CA ASN A 155 34.24 2.19 -32.31
C ASN A 155 35.00 3.30 -31.56
N ASP A 156 34.38 4.46 -31.34
CA ASP A 156 34.93 5.56 -30.55
C ASP A 156 34.83 5.34 -29.02
N GLY A 157 34.18 4.25 -28.62
CA GLY A 157 33.97 3.85 -27.24
C GLY A 157 32.98 4.67 -26.43
N ARG A 158 32.30 5.66 -27.03
CA ARG A 158 31.41 6.60 -26.33
C ARG A 158 30.06 6.00 -25.97
N ILE A 159 29.56 5.05 -26.77
CA ILE A 159 28.26 4.42 -26.57
C ILE A 159 28.46 2.95 -26.24
N THR A 160 27.78 2.47 -25.20
CA THR A 160 27.78 1.07 -24.80
C THR A 160 26.33 0.60 -24.68
N LEU A 161 26.00 -0.47 -25.40
CA LEU A 161 24.71 -1.16 -25.36
C LEU A 161 24.91 -2.49 -24.65
N ASP A 162 24.27 -2.61 -23.49
CA ASP A 162 24.29 -3.84 -22.70
C ASP A 162 23.23 -4.83 -23.24
N HIS A 163 23.63 -5.72 -24.14
CA HIS A 163 22.77 -6.79 -24.65
C HIS A 163 23.05 -8.13 -23.95
N THR A 164 23.56 -8.09 -22.71
CA THR A 164 23.58 -9.27 -21.84
C THR A 164 22.15 -9.67 -21.49
N PHE A 165 21.92 -10.94 -21.17
CA PHE A 165 20.59 -11.40 -20.75
C PHE A 165 20.10 -10.66 -19.50
N ASP A 166 21.00 -10.39 -18.55
CA ASP A 166 20.73 -9.56 -17.37
C ASP A 166 20.31 -8.14 -17.76
N GLY A 167 21.08 -7.49 -18.64
CA GLY A 167 20.81 -6.14 -19.12
C GLY A 167 19.45 -6.02 -19.81
N ILE A 168 19.11 -7.00 -20.66
CA ILE A 168 17.82 -7.04 -21.37
C ILE A 168 16.67 -7.25 -20.40
N LEU A 169 16.74 -8.25 -19.53
CA LEU A 169 15.69 -8.54 -18.55
C LEU A 169 15.46 -7.37 -17.60
N LYS A 170 16.54 -6.70 -17.16
CA LYS A 170 16.46 -5.50 -16.33
C LYS A 170 15.75 -4.36 -17.06
N ARG A 171 16.11 -4.06 -18.31
CA ARG A 171 15.44 -3.00 -19.10
C ARG A 171 13.98 -3.32 -19.38
N LYS A 172 13.65 -4.59 -19.58
CA LYS A 172 12.29 -5.03 -19.89
C LYS A 172 11.46 -5.36 -18.65
N LYS A 173 12.00 -5.19 -17.43
CA LYS A 173 11.34 -5.62 -16.19
C LYS A 173 9.93 -5.05 -16.05
N ASP A 174 9.75 -3.74 -16.21
CA ASP A 174 8.43 -3.11 -16.05
C ASP A 174 7.45 -3.50 -17.15
N GLU A 175 7.92 -3.66 -18.38
CA GLU A 175 7.09 -4.07 -19.51
C GLU A 175 6.60 -5.51 -19.33
N ILE A 176 7.52 -6.42 -19.01
CA ILE A 176 7.23 -7.83 -18.74
C ILE A 176 6.32 -7.96 -17.52
N ARG A 177 6.59 -7.21 -16.43
CA ARG A 177 5.74 -7.17 -15.24
C ARG A 177 4.30 -6.83 -15.58
N ARG A 178 4.06 -5.80 -16.41
CA ARG A 178 2.70 -5.44 -16.85
C ARG A 178 2.05 -6.56 -17.67
N LYS A 179 2.79 -7.17 -18.60
CA LYS A 179 2.31 -8.28 -19.43
C LYS A 179 1.97 -9.51 -18.59
N VAL A 180 2.87 -9.94 -17.71
CA VAL A 180 2.67 -11.07 -16.79
C VAL A 180 1.50 -10.78 -15.84
N GLY A 181 1.41 -9.56 -15.31
CA GLY A 181 0.31 -9.17 -14.46
C GLY A 181 -1.05 -9.27 -15.15
N THR A 182 -1.11 -8.86 -16.43
CA THR A 182 -2.32 -8.99 -17.25
C THR A 182 -2.62 -10.46 -17.56
N LEU A 183 -1.60 -11.25 -17.92
CA LEU A 183 -1.79 -12.65 -18.30
C LEU A 183 -2.22 -13.55 -17.13
N LEU A 184 -1.67 -13.32 -15.94
CA LEU A 184 -1.86 -14.20 -14.78
C LEU A 184 -2.96 -13.74 -13.83
N PHE A 185 -3.30 -12.44 -13.83
CA PHE A 185 -4.17 -11.84 -12.80
C PHE A 185 -5.27 -10.93 -13.34
N SER A 186 -5.48 -10.87 -14.65
CA SER A 186 -6.69 -10.28 -15.23
C SER A 186 -7.83 -11.30 -15.17
N ASP A 187 -9.01 -10.84 -14.74
CA ASP A 187 -10.28 -11.58 -14.83
C ASP A 187 -10.77 -11.68 -16.28
#